data_AF-A0A972AEY2-F1
#
_entry.id   AF-A0A972AEY2-F1
#
_cell.length_a   1.000
_cell.length_b   1.000
_cell.length_c   1.000
_cell.angle_alpha   90.00
_cell.angle_beta   90.00
_cell.angle_gamma   90.00
#
_symmetry.space_group_name_H-M   'P 1'
#
loop_
_entity.id
_entity.type
_entity.pdbx_description
1 polymer ?
#
loop_
_entity_poly.entity_id
_entity_poly.type
_entity_poly.pdbx_seq_one_letter_code
_entity_poly.pdbx_strand_id
1 'polypeptide(L)'
;MSSIKYAHVSKDCVACGTCLKVCPMNAISINKGITAVVDEEICIGCGKCAKACPAAVISIEGRERRTQKPKAKSQMRTKRWYDYLWIFSLVYLFLGFFNILFAYIGLLCFTVPLMIAIRRGDKSYCNKYCGRGQLFTILGDKLGNSLKKDPPKFLRSSIFRYGFLVFFLSMFFMMIYSTYLVFAGAPLKQAVTLLWLFKLPWNWSDVSFVPAVVAQFAFGFYSVMLTSTVLGLVTMIIFKPRTWCVYCPMGTMTQGICKIKNKGESVSGEKSKTNCRAFEDACQR
;
A
#
# COMPACT_ATOMS: atom_id res chain seq x y z
N MET A 1 32.99 19.16 -15.67
CA MET A 1 32.17 19.52 -14.50
C MET A 1 31.30 18.34 -14.12
N SER A 2 31.57 17.62 -13.02
CA SER A 2 30.74 16.47 -12.62
C SER A 2 29.46 16.99 -11.96
N SER A 3 28.34 16.97 -12.68
CA SER A 3 27.03 17.34 -12.17
C SER A 3 26.65 16.40 -11.02
N ILE A 4 26.37 16.94 -9.84
CA ILE A 4 25.87 16.13 -8.72
C ILE A 4 24.45 15.70 -9.10
N LYS A 5 24.17 14.40 -9.00
CA LYS A 5 22.85 13.84 -9.33
C LYS A 5 22.05 13.62 -8.06
N TYR A 6 20.75 13.80 -8.14
CA TYR A 6 19.81 13.47 -7.08
C TYR A 6 18.55 12.81 -7.66
N ALA A 7 17.77 12.17 -6.79
CA ALA A 7 16.51 11.56 -7.19
C ALA A 7 15.37 12.56 -7.03
N HIS A 8 14.59 12.75 -8.09
CA HIS A 8 13.38 13.57 -8.08
C HIS A 8 12.14 12.67 -8.17
N VAL A 9 11.09 13.01 -7.42
CA VAL A 9 9.86 12.20 -7.30
C VAL A 9 8.70 12.97 -7.91
N SER A 10 8.05 12.40 -8.91
CA SER A 10 6.87 12.99 -9.54
C SER A 10 5.62 12.95 -8.64
N LYS A 11 4.67 13.85 -8.94
CA LYS A 11 3.36 13.98 -8.26
C LYS A 11 2.50 12.70 -8.32
N ASP A 12 2.78 11.81 -9.26
CA ASP A 12 2.12 10.52 -9.41
C ASP A 12 2.47 9.51 -8.29
N CYS A 13 3.35 9.86 -7.35
CA CYS A 13 3.73 9.00 -6.23
C CYS A 13 2.52 8.56 -5.38
N VAL A 14 2.47 7.26 -5.10
CA VAL A 14 1.43 6.61 -4.25
C VAL A 14 1.87 6.44 -2.80
N ALA A 15 3.08 6.87 -2.45
CA ALA A 15 3.71 6.65 -1.14
C ALA A 15 3.65 5.18 -0.69
N CYS A 16 4.08 4.25 -1.55
CA CYS A 16 4.10 2.80 -1.25
C CYS A 16 5.31 2.34 -0.42
N GLY A 17 6.28 3.22 -0.21
CA GLY A 17 7.45 2.98 0.65
C GLY A 17 8.53 2.07 0.07
N THR A 18 8.43 1.60 -1.19
CA THR A 18 9.48 0.74 -1.78
C THR A 18 10.83 1.45 -1.86
N CYS A 19 10.84 2.74 -2.24
CA CYS A 19 12.05 3.56 -2.34
C CYS A 19 12.79 3.73 -1.00
N LEU A 20 12.06 3.79 0.12
CA LEU A 20 12.64 3.87 1.47
C LEU A 20 13.47 2.63 1.80
N LYS A 21 13.03 1.45 1.33
CA LYS A 21 13.69 0.18 1.67
C LYS A 21 15.00 -0.03 0.91
N VAL A 22 15.12 0.54 -0.29
CA VAL A 22 16.26 0.32 -1.19
C VAL A 22 17.31 1.43 -1.16
N CYS A 23 17.04 2.55 -0.49
CA CYS A 23 17.98 3.67 -0.40
C CYS A 23 19.12 3.34 0.57
N PRO A 24 20.38 3.28 0.11
CA PRO A 24 21.52 2.96 0.98
C PRO A 24 21.87 4.10 1.96
N MET A 25 21.47 5.32 1.62
CA MET A 25 21.75 6.53 2.41
C MET A 25 20.58 6.95 3.30
N ASN A 26 19.47 6.21 3.28
CA ASN A 26 18.21 6.60 3.93
C ASN A 26 17.75 8.04 3.58
N ALA A 27 18.10 8.53 2.39
CA ALA A 27 17.79 9.89 1.91
C ALA A 27 16.32 10.11 1.51
N ILE A 28 15.42 9.15 1.78
CA ILE A 28 14.02 9.21 1.32
C ILE A 28 13.11 9.03 2.52
N SER A 29 12.15 9.94 2.66
CA SER A 29 11.07 9.88 3.65
C SER A 29 9.71 9.90 2.96
N ILE A 30 8.65 9.49 3.66
CA ILE A 30 7.26 9.65 3.18
C ILE A 30 6.64 10.80 3.97
N ASN A 31 6.30 11.89 3.28
CA ASN A 31 5.62 13.02 3.90
C ASN A 31 4.13 12.67 4.06
N LYS A 32 3.67 12.57 5.32
CA LYS A 32 2.25 12.47 5.70
C LYS A 32 1.48 11.33 5.01
N GLY A 33 2.17 10.28 4.54
CA GLY A 33 1.56 9.20 3.75
C GLY A 33 1.10 9.58 2.34
N ILE A 34 1.48 10.77 1.83
CA ILE A 34 1.00 11.32 0.56
C ILE A 34 2.03 11.11 -0.56
N THR A 35 3.26 11.58 -0.37
CA THR A 35 4.33 11.49 -1.36
C THR A 35 5.67 11.14 -0.72
N ALA A 36 6.61 10.65 -1.53
CA ALA A 36 7.99 10.46 -1.09
C ALA A 36 8.77 11.77 -1.31
N VAL A 37 9.57 12.15 -0.31
CA VAL A 37 10.44 13.33 -0.35
C VAL A 37 11.87 12.85 -0.24
N VAL A 38 12.73 13.40 -1.09
CA VAL A 38 14.16 13.08 -1.14
C VAL A 38 14.93 14.21 -0.47
N ASP A 39 15.79 13.86 0.47
CA ASP A 39 16.77 14.76 1.04
C ASP A 39 17.93 14.91 0.06
N GLU A 40 18.02 16.06 -0.60
CA GLU A 40 19.05 16.35 -1.60
C GLU A 40 20.45 16.46 -0.99
N GLU A 41 20.59 16.73 0.30
CA GLU A 41 21.88 16.83 0.97
C GLU A 41 22.50 15.44 1.22
N ILE A 42 21.65 14.45 1.42
CA ILE A 42 22.06 13.06 1.69
C ILE A 42 22.08 12.23 0.40
N CYS A 43 21.24 12.57 -0.58
CA CYS A 43 21.09 11.80 -1.81
C CYS A 43 22.33 11.89 -2.70
N ILE A 44 22.90 10.72 -3.00
CA ILE A 44 24.06 10.57 -3.89
C ILE A 44 23.68 10.28 -5.35
N GLY A 45 22.38 10.28 -5.69
CA GLY A 45 21.92 10.04 -7.07
C GLY A 45 22.14 8.63 -7.62
N CYS A 46 22.29 7.61 -6.77
CA CYS A 46 22.67 6.24 -7.20
C CYS A 46 21.64 5.47 -8.06
N GLY A 47 20.41 6.00 -8.27
CA GLY A 47 19.42 5.37 -9.15
C GLY A 47 18.67 4.13 -8.60
N LYS A 48 19.07 3.57 -7.45
CA LYS A 48 18.43 2.36 -6.88
C LYS A 48 16.92 2.53 -6.62
N CYS A 49 16.52 3.69 -6.10
CA CYS A 49 15.12 4.03 -5.87
C CYS A 49 14.31 4.14 -7.17
N ALA A 50 14.90 4.70 -8.23
CA ALA A 50 14.27 4.82 -9.55
C ALA A 50 13.98 3.44 -10.17
N LYS A 51 14.98 2.55 -10.13
CA LYS A 51 14.82 1.17 -10.61
C LYS A 51 13.75 0.39 -9.84
N ALA A 52 13.73 0.52 -8.52
CA ALA A 52 12.80 -0.21 -7.65
C ALA A 52 11.38 0.38 -7.57
N CYS A 53 11.14 1.59 -8.10
CA CYS A 53 9.84 2.23 -7.98
C CYS A 53 8.80 1.47 -8.82
N PRO A 54 7.76 0.87 -8.21
CA PRO A 54 6.76 0.09 -8.94
C PRO A 54 5.84 0.95 -9.82
N ALA A 55 5.79 2.27 -9.57
CA ALA A 55 5.03 3.23 -10.38
C ALA A 55 5.88 3.90 -11.48
N ALA A 56 7.20 3.69 -11.46
CA ALA A 56 8.15 4.34 -12.38
C ALA A 56 8.00 5.88 -12.42
N VAL A 57 7.98 6.51 -11.24
CA VAL A 57 7.76 7.97 -11.07
C VAL A 57 8.96 8.70 -10.47
N ILE A 58 10.13 8.07 -10.44
CA ILE A 58 11.35 8.65 -9.87
C ILE A 58 12.37 8.82 -11.00
N SER A 59 12.80 10.07 -11.25
CA SER A 59 13.85 10.45 -12.20
C SER A 59 15.15 10.75 -11.47
N ILE A 60 16.28 10.66 -12.18
CA ILE A 60 17.57 11.13 -11.68
C ILE A 60 17.93 12.40 -12.43
N GLU A 61 17.99 13.51 -11.71
CA GLU A 61 18.20 14.85 -12.25
C GLU A 61 19.55 15.40 -11.76
N GLY A 62 20.14 16.31 -12.53
CA GLY A 62 21.37 17.01 -12.15
C GLY A 62 21.04 18.26 -11.34
N ARG A 63 21.88 18.59 -10.35
CA ARG A 63 21.84 19.88 -9.64
C ARG A 63 23.10 20.69 -9.90
N GLU A 64 22.97 22.01 -9.84
CA GLU A 64 24.10 22.92 -9.76
C GLU A 64 24.87 22.72 -8.45
N ARG A 65 26.19 22.90 -8.50
CA ARG A 65 27.07 22.66 -7.34
C ARG A 65 26.79 23.69 -6.24
N ARG A 66 26.13 23.28 -5.17
CA ARG A 66 26.23 23.97 -3.86
C ARG A 66 27.57 23.65 -3.22
N THR A 67 28.16 24.64 -2.54
CA THR A 67 29.48 24.61 -1.88
C THR A 67 29.59 23.62 -0.71
N GLN A 68 28.53 22.89 -0.37
CA GLN A 68 28.52 21.95 0.76
C GLN A 68 28.54 20.49 0.28
N LYS A 69 29.56 19.75 0.75
CA LYS A 69 29.70 18.30 0.51
C LYS A 69 28.55 17.54 1.18
N PRO A 70 27.93 16.54 0.51
CA PRO A 70 26.86 15.74 1.10
C PRO A 70 27.35 15.00 2.35
N LYS A 71 26.58 15.06 3.44
CA LYS A 71 26.85 14.30 4.67
C LYS A 71 26.52 12.84 4.43
N ALA A 72 27.49 12.07 3.95
CA ALA A 72 27.33 10.64 3.72
C ALA A 72 27.31 9.88 5.05
N LYS A 73 26.14 9.36 5.45
CA LYS A 73 26.05 8.28 6.44
C LYS A 73 25.41 7.07 5.78
N SER A 74 26.23 6.11 5.33
CA SER A 74 25.72 4.81 4.92
C SER A 74 25.38 3.99 6.17
N GLN A 75 24.11 3.68 6.37
CA GLN A 75 23.67 2.87 7.51
C GLN A 75 23.38 1.45 7.03
N MET A 76 24.08 0.46 7.59
CA MET A 76 23.75 -0.94 7.36
C MET A 76 22.38 -1.24 7.99
N ARG A 77 21.41 -1.67 7.18
CA ARG A 77 20.07 -2.03 7.65
C ARG A 77 20.08 -3.43 8.26
N THR A 78 19.79 -3.53 9.56
CA THR A 78 19.48 -4.79 10.23
C THR A 78 18.07 -5.28 9.85
N LYS A 79 17.91 -6.59 9.66
CA LYS A 79 16.59 -7.19 9.43
C LYS A 79 15.76 -7.08 10.71
N ARG A 80 14.49 -6.71 10.57
CA ARG A 80 13.56 -6.61 11.71
C ARG A 80 12.48 -7.67 11.60
N TRP A 81 11.83 -8.00 12.72
CA TRP A 81 10.77 -9.02 12.79
C TRP A 81 9.66 -8.85 11.74
N TYR A 82 9.27 -7.61 11.43
CA TYR A 82 8.23 -7.27 10.48
C TYR A 82 8.63 -7.53 9.03
N ASP A 83 9.92 -7.77 8.73
CA ASP A 83 10.37 -8.18 7.41
C ASP A 83 9.88 -9.60 7.03
N TYR A 84 9.34 -10.36 8.00
CA TYR A 84 8.80 -11.72 7.83
C TYR A 84 7.26 -11.79 7.76
N LEU A 85 6.54 -10.65 7.78
CA LEU A 85 5.05 -10.63 7.73
C LEU A 85 4.45 -11.20 6.42
N TRP A 86 5.28 -11.43 5.40
CA TRP A 86 4.87 -12.17 4.20
C TRP A 86 4.55 -13.64 4.49
N ILE A 87 5.22 -14.27 5.46
CA ILE A 87 4.96 -15.66 5.87
C ILE A 87 3.54 -15.73 6.45
N PHE A 88 3.22 -14.84 7.38
CA PHE A 88 1.86 -14.73 7.91
C PHE A 88 0.82 -14.57 6.79
N SER A 89 1.14 -13.75 5.77
CA SER A 89 0.25 -13.54 4.63
C SER A 89 0.01 -14.79 3.79
N LEU A 90 1.05 -15.60 3.60
CA LEU A 90 0.97 -16.85 2.85
C LEU A 90 0.24 -17.93 3.65
N VAL A 91 0.57 -18.04 4.94
CA VAL A 91 -0.03 -19.03 5.86
C VAL A 91 -1.53 -18.82 5.97
N TYR A 92 -2.04 -17.59 6.18
CA TYR A 92 -3.48 -17.42 6.31
C TYR A 92 -4.22 -17.65 4.98
N LEU A 93 -3.64 -17.31 3.83
CA LEU A 93 -4.27 -17.56 2.53
C LEU A 93 -4.37 -19.06 2.24
N PHE A 94 -3.31 -19.79 2.61
CA PHE A 94 -3.26 -21.24 2.52
C PHE A 94 -4.27 -21.88 3.48
N LEU A 95 -4.29 -21.47 4.74
CA LEU A 95 -5.28 -21.96 5.72
C LEU A 95 -6.71 -21.67 5.28
N GLY A 96 -6.99 -20.49 4.73
CA GLY A 96 -8.28 -20.11 4.18
C GLY A 96 -8.74 -20.98 3.01
N PHE A 97 -7.81 -21.59 2.26
CA PHE A 97 -8.12 -22.52 1.18
C PHE A 97 -8.72 -23.82 1.72
N PHE A 98 -8.15 -24.37 2.80
CA PHE A 98 -8.64 -25.59 3.44
C PHE A 98 -9.86 -25.35 4.33
N ASN A 99 -9.86 -24.25 5.07
CA ASN A 99 -10.95 -23.87 5.94
C ASN A 99 -11.26 -22.38 5.82
N ILE A 100 -12.43 -22.09 5.27
CA ILE A 100 -12.85 -20.74 4.92
C ILE A 100 -12.95 -19.81 6.14
N LEU A 101 -13.16 -20.34 7.35
CA LEU A 101 -13.31 -19.55 8.57
C LEU A 101 -12.03 -18.78 8.94
N PHE A 102 -10.86 -19.22 8.48
CA PHE A 102 -9.63 -18.46 8.67
C PHE A 102 -9.64 -17.10 7.95
N ALA A 103 -10.58 -16.87 7.03
CA ALA A 103 -10.82 -15.57 6.41
C ALA A 103 -11.06 -14.45 7.45
N TYR A 104 -11.63 -14.77 8.62
CA TYR A 104 -11.82 -13.79 9.71
C TYR A 104 -10.51 -13.22 10.27
N ILE A 105 -9.43 -14.02 10.31
CA ILE A 105 -8.09 -13.53 10.69
C ILE A 105 -7.63 -12.46 9.69
N GLY A 106 -8.00 -12.62 8.42
CA GLY A 106 -7.75 -11.66 7.36
C GLY A 106 -8.38 -10.28 7.63
N LEU A 107 -9.46 -10.19 8.44
CA LEU A 107 -10.08 -8.90 8.79
C LEU A 107 -9.09 -7.98 9.51
N LEU A 108 -8.19 -8.54 10.34
CA LEU A 108 -7.11 -7.79 10.98
C LEU A 108 -6.21 -7.09 9.94
N CYS A 109 -5.97 -7.72 8.79
CA CYS A 109 -5.15 -7.13 7.72
C CYS A 109 -5.82 -5.95 7.02
N PHE A 110 -7.15 -5.82 7.12
CA PHE A 110 -7.91 -4.71 6.54
C PHE A 110 -8.18 -3.60 7.57
N THR A 111 -8.41 -3.97 8.84
CA THR A 111 -8.69 -3.01 9.91
C THR A 111 -7.43 -2.31 10.39
N VAL A 112 -6.32 -3.02 10.61
CA VAL A 112 -5.06 -2.44 11.12
C VAL A 112 -4.54 -1.28 10.25
N PRO A 113 -4.46 -1.38 8.91
CA PRO A 113 -4.01 -0.26 8.08
C PRO A 113 -4.91 0.97 8.20
N LEU A 114 -6.23 0.78 8.26
CA LEU A 114 -7.20 1.86 8.39
C LEU A 114 -7.09 2.54 9.76
N MET A 115 -6.99 1.75 10.83
CA MET A 115 -6.82 2.28 12.18
C MET A 115 -5.52 3.08 12.32
N ILE A 116 -4.42 2.62 11.73
CA ILE A 116 -3.15 3.37 11.73
C ILE A 116 -3.29 4.67 10.94
N ALA A 117 -3.89 4.63 9.74
CA ALA A 117 -4.08 5.83 8.92
C ALA A 117 -4.97 6.88 9.61
N ILE A 118 -6.06 6.45 10.26
CA ILE A 118 -6.98 7.34 11.00
C ILE A 118 -6.26 7.94 12.22
N ARG A 119 -5.59 7.12 13.05
CA ARG A 119 -4.95 7.58 14.28
C ARG A 119 -3.68 8.40 14.03
N ARG A 120 -2.75 7.91 13.21
CA ARG A 120 -1.44 8.54 12.98
C ARG A 120 -1.40 9.49 11.79
N GLY A 121 -2.33 9.39 10.84
CA GLY A 121 -2.31 10.22 9.64
C GLY A 121 -1.19 9.87 8.67
N ASP A 122 -0.61 8.67 8.77
CA ASP A 122 0.49 8.20 7.93
C ASP A 122 0.21 6.86 7.24
N LYS A 123 1.06 6.49 6.27
CA LYS A 123 1.03 5.19 5.58
C LYS A 123 2.03 4.18 6.16
N SER A 124 2.30 4.23 7.47
CA SER A 124 3.32 3.36 8.09
C SER A 124 3.06 1.87 7.85
N TYR A 125 1.79 1.44 7.80
CA TYR A 125 1.44 0.06 7.44
C TYR A 125 1.89 -0.33 6.03
N CYS A 126 1.47 0.41 5.00
CA CYS A 126 1.85 0.15 3.61
C CYS A 126 3.37 0.20 3.41
N ASN A 127 4.04 1.12 4.12
CA ASN A 127 5.47 1.37 4.01
C ASN A 127 6.32 0.28 4.68
N LYS A 128 5.95 -0.16 5.89
CA LYS A 128 6.77 -1.05 6.73
C LYS A 128 6.20 -2.45 6.87
N TYR A 129 4.91 -2.57 7.15
CA TYR A 129 4.27 -3.81 7.67
C TYR A 129 3.49 -4.62 6.64
N CYS A 130 3.22 -4.09 5.45
CA CYS A 130 2.39 -4.78 4.45
C CYS A 130 3.02 -6.11 3.97
N GLY A 131 2.53 -7.22 4.52
CA GLY A 131 2.99 -8.58 4.21
C GLY A 131 2.79 -8.99 2.75
N ARG A 132 1.66 -8.61 2.15
CA ARG A 132 1.40 -8.84 0.72
C ARG A 132 2.42 -8.13 -0.18
N GLY A 133 2.78 -6.89 0.16
CA GLY A 133 3.78 -6.16 -0.58
C GLY A 133 5.18 -6.79 -0.49
N GLN A 134 5.51 -7.37 0.67
CA GLN A 134 6.74 -8.14 0.86
C GLN A 134 6.73 -9.43 0.05
N LEU A 135 5.60 -10.15 0.06
CA LEU A 135 5.39 -11.37 -0.73
C LEU A 135 5.66 -11.12 -2.22
N PHE A 136 5.07 -10.07 -2.81
CA PHE A 136 5.31 -9.73 -4.22
C PHE A 136 6.75 -9.30 -4.51
N THR A 137 7.46 -8.73 -3.54
CA THR A 137 8.88 -8.40 -3.71
C THR A 137 9.72 -9.68 -3.74
N ILE A 138 9.44 -10.63 -2.85
CA ILE A 138 10.18 -11.89 -2.78
C ILE A 138 9.90 -12.74 -4.03
N LEU A 139 8.63 -12.91 -4.38
CA LEU A 139 8.22 -13.65 -5.59
C LEU A 139 8.74 -13.01 -6.88
N GLY A 140 8.70 -11.68 -7.00
CA GLY A 140 9.10 -10.99 -8.22
C GLY A 140 10.61 -10.80 -8.37
N ASP A 141 11.32 -10.41 -7.29
CA ASP A 141 12.75 -10.12 -7.36
C ASP A 141 13.65 -11.31 -7.04
N LYS A 142 13.33 -12.10 -6.00
CA LYS A 142 14.22 -13.20 -5.57
C LYS A 142 14.00 -14.48 -6.36
N LEU A 143 12.74 -14.81 -6.64
CA LEU A 143 12.40 -15.99 -7.45
C LEU A 143 12.46 -15.69 -8.96
N GLY A 144 12.48 -14.42 -9.34
CA GLY A 144 12.69 -13.99 -10.74
C GLY A 144 11.42 -14.04 -11.60
N ASN A 145 10.24 -14.22 -11.02
CA ASN A 145 8.99 -14.45 -11.77
C ASN A 145 8.37 -13.18 -12.40
N SER A 146 9.09 -12.05 -12.43
CA SER A 146 8.59 -10.75 -12.90
C SER A 146 9.34 -10.27 -14.13
N LEU A 147 8.60 -9.82 -15.16
CA LEU A 147 9.13 -9.21 -16.38
C LEU A 147 9.76 -7.82 -16.15
N LYS A 148 9.56 -7.22 -14.97
CA LYS A 148 10.14 -5.91 -14.56
C LYS A 148 9.86 -4.73 -15.50
N LYS A 149 8.82 -4.84 -16.36
CA LYS A 149 8.34 -3.76 -17.22
C LYS A 149 7.71 -2.65 -16.40
N ASP A 150 7.85 -1.41 -16.86
CA ASP A 150 7.17 -0.27 -16.25
C ASP A 150 5.66 -0.35 -16.51
N PRO A 151 4.82 -0.04 -15.52
CA PRO A 151 3.38 -0.04 -15.73
C PRO A 151 2.98 1.10 -16.68
N PRO A 152 1.97 0.90 -17.54
CA PRO A 152 1.43 1.96 -18.37
C PRO A 152 0.92 3.14 -17.54
N LYS A 153 0.94 4.34 -18.15
CA LYS A 153 0.49 5.60 -17.51
C LYS A 153 -0.94 5.50 -16.96
N PHE A 154 -1.79 4.68 -17.58
CA PHE A 154 -3.17 4.46 -17.14
C PHE A 154 -3.28 3.87 -15.73
N LEU A 155 -2.50 2.82 -15.40
CA LEU A 155 -2.54 2.15 -14.10
C LEU A 155 -2.12 3.06 -12.94
N ARG A 156 -1.29 4.07 -13.23
CA ARG A 156 -0.88 5.09 -12.28
C ARG A 156 -1.76 6.34 -12.33
N SER A 157 -2.77 6.44 -13.19
CA SER A 157 -3.64 7.62 -13.18
C SER A 157 -4.50 7.67 -11.91
N SER A 158 -4.79 8.88 -11.40
CA SER A 158 -5.69 9.02 -10.25
C SER A 158 -7.10 8.48 -10.56
N ILE A 159 -7.59 8.69 -11.78
CA ILE A 159 -8.90 8.21 -12.25
C ILE A 159 -9.00 6.70 -12.11
N PHE A 160 -8.02 5.95 -12.63
CA PHE A 160 -8.03 4.49 -12.51
C PHE A 160 -7.95 4.03 -11.05
N ARG A 161 -7.12 4.66 -10.22
CA ARG A 161 -6.99 4.28 -8.79
C ARG A 161 -8.29 4.46 -8.02
N TYR A 162 -8.99 5.57 -8.23
CA TYR A 162 -10.26 5.83 -7.55
C TYR A 162 -11.41 5.00 -8.16
N GLY A 163 -11.43 4.82 -9.48
CA GLY A 163 -12.38 3.92 -10.13
C GLY A 163 -12.23 2.47 -9.64
N PHE A 164 -11.00 1.98 -9.54
CA PHE A 164 -10.71 0.65 -8.98
C PHE A 164 -11.08 0.54 -7.50
N LEU A 165 -10.87 1.61 -6.71
CA LEU A 165 -11.32 1.65 -5.32
C LEU A 165 -12.85 1.55 -5.22
N VAL A 166 -13.60 2.29 -6.04
CA VAL A 166 -15.07 2.24 -6.07
C VAL A 166 -15.55 0.86 -6.48
N PHE A 167 -14.96 0.26 -7.52
CA PHE A 167 -15.25 -1.11 -7.94
C PHE A 167 -15.00 -2.12 -6.80
N PHE A 168 -13.89 -1.97 -6.07
CA PHE A 168 -13.59 -2.88 -4.97
C PHE A 168 -14.52 -2.67 -3.77
N LEU A 169 -14.92 -1.43 -3.50
CA LEU A 169 -15.91 -1.10 -2.47
C LEU A 169 -17.30 -1.64 -2.82
N SER A 170 -17.73 -1.57 -4.09
CA SER A 170 -19.02 -2.15 -4.50
C SER A 170 -19.02 -3.68 -4.34
N MET A 171 -17.93 -4.37 -4.68
CA MET A 171 -17.76 -5.80 -4.38
C MET A 171 -17.90 -6.08 -2.88
N PHE A 172 -17.28 -5.25 -2.03
CA PHE A 172 -17.34 -5.40 -0.58
C PHE A 172 -18.75 -5.13 -0.02
N PHE A 173 -19.46 -4.11 -0.52
CA PHE A 173 -20.84 -3.83 -0.09
C PHE A 173 -21.80 -4.93 -0.53
N MET A 174 -21.67 -5.43 -1.75
CA MET A 174 -22.48 -6.56 -2.21
C MET A 174 -22.23 -7.83 -1.42
N MET A 175 -20.98 -8.06 -0.96
CA MET A 175 -20.65 -9.15 -0.05
C MET A 175 -21.40 -9.01 1.30
N ILE A 176 -21.38 -7.80 1.89
CA ILE A 176 -22.15 -7.52 3.11
C ILE A 176 -23.65 -7.72 2.87
N TYR A 177 -24.17 -7.24 1.74
CA TYR A 177 -25.58 -7.39 1.38
C TYR A 177 -25.98 -8.86 1.21
N SER A 178 -25.16 -9.67 0.53
CA SER A 178 -25.41 -11.12 0.41
C SER A 178 -25.35 -11.84 1.76
N THR A 179 -24.49 -11.38 2.68
CA THR A 179 -24.42 -11.92 4.04
C THR A 179 -25.68 -11.56 4.84
N TYR A 180 -26.16 -10.32 4.68
CA TYR A 180 -27.40 -9.85 5.28
C TYR A 180 -28.63 -10.62 4.76
N LEU A 181 -28.70 -10.95 3.47
CA LEU A 181 -29.78 -11.77 2.92
C LEU A 181 -29.84 -13.17 3.55
N VAL A 182 -28.69 -13.80 3.81
CA VAL A 182 -28.64 -15.09 4.52
C VAL A 182 -29.08 -14.93 5.97
N PHE A 183 -28.74 -13.81 6.62
CA PHE A 183 -29.28 -13.47 7.93
C PHE A 183 -30.80 -13.29 7.93
N ALA A 184 -31.37 -12.76 6.83
CA ALA A 184 -32.81 -12.61 6.62
C ALA A 184 -33.52 -13.91 6.17
N GLY A 185 -32.82 -15.05 6.11
CA GLY A 185 -33.41 -16.37 5.81
C GLY A 185 -33.19 -16.89 4.39
N ALA A 186 -32.36 -16.24 3.55
CA ALA A 186 -31.98 -16.78 2.25
C ALA A 186 -31.02 -17.98 2.36
N PRO A 187 -31.00 -18.91 1.38
CA PRO A 187 -30.11 -20.07 1.41
C PRO A 187 -28.64 -19.69 1.27
N LEU A 188 -27.76 -20.50 1.87
CA LEU A 188 -26.31 -20.33 1.84
C LEU A 188 -25.76 -20.50 0.40
N LYS A 189 -24.92 -19.56 -0.04
CA LYS A 189 -24.20 -19.67 -1.33
C LYS A 189 -22.74 -20.06 -1.08
N GLN A 190 -22.45 -21.35 -1.11
CA GLN A 190 -21.09 -21.92 -0.99
C GLN A 190 -20.27 -21.77 -2.28
N ALA A 191 -20.00 -20.54 -2.70
CA ALA A 191 -19.20 -20.29 -3.90
C ALA A 191 -18.21 -19.14 -3.67
N VAL A 192 -16.94 -19.37 -4.02
CA VAL A 192 -15.92 -18.33 -4.05
C VAL A 192 -15.96 -17.67 -5.42
N THR A 193 -16.19 -16.35 -5.46
CA THR A 193 -16.29 -15.61 -6.73
C THR A 193 -15.02 -14.82 -7.02
N LEU A 194 -14.34 -15.15 -8.11
CA LEU A 194 -13.19 -14.38 -8.60
C LEU A 194 -13.67 -13.29 -9.55
N LEU A 195 -13.40 -12.02 -9.20
CA LEU A 195 -13.82 -10.84 -9.97
C LEU A 195 -15.31 -10.85 -10.38
N TRP A 196 -16.18 -11.46 -9.58
CA TRP A 196 -17.61 -11.69 -9.90
C TRP A 196 -17.92 -12.57 -11.13
N LEU A 197 -16.92 -12.85 -11.96
CA LEU A 197 -17.07 -13.53 -13.25
C LEU A 197 -16.95 -15.05 -13.11
N PHE A 198 -16.03 -15.52 -12.25
CA PHE A 198 -15.74 -16.94 -12.12
C PHE A 198 -16.23 -17.46 -10.77
N LYS A 199 -17.23 -18.33 -10.79
CA LYS A 199 -17.74 -19.03 -9.60
C LYS A 199 -16.92 -20.32 -9.42
N LEU A 200 -16.08 -20.37 -8.40
CA LEU A 200 -15.35 -21.57 -8.03
C LEU A 200 -16.16 -22.37 -7.00
N PRO A 201 -16.52 -23.62 -7.29
CA PRO A 201 -17.19 -24.50 -6.32
C PRO A 201 -16.19 -24.83 -5.20
N TRP A 202 -16.60 -24.64 -3.94
CA TRP A 202 -15.73 -24.79 -2.78
C TRP A 202 -16.24 -25.90 -1.85
N ASN A 203 -16.35 -27.11 -2.39
CA ASN A 203 -17.13 -28.20 -1.79
C ASN A 203 -16.38 -28.94 -0.66
N TRP A 204 -15.09 -28.68 -0.47
CA TRP A 204 -14.25 -29.37 0.53
C TRP A 204 -14.23 -28.69 1.91
N SER A 205 -14.79 -27.49 2.05
CA SER A 205 -14.86 -26.80 3.35
C SER A 205 -16.15 -27.18 4.07
N ASP A 206 -16.03 -27.96 5.15
CA ASP A 206 -17.15 -28.20 6.05
C ASP A 206 -17.41 -26.95 6.90
N VAL A 207 -18.63 -26.42 6.81
CA VAL A 207 -19.10 -25.23 7.53
C VAL A 207 -20.37 -25.52 8.33
N SER A 208 -20.73 -26.80 8.49
CA SER A 208 -21.99 -27.23 9.11
C SER A 208 -22.07 -26.89 10.60
N PHE A 209 -20.92 -26.66 11.24
CA PHE A 209 -20.80 -26.36 12.67
C PHE A 209 -20.92 -24.87 13.01
N VAL A 210 -21.06 -23.96 12.02
CA VAL A 210 -21.22 -22.52 12.24
C VAL A 210 -22.53 -21.99 11.69
N PRO A 211 -23.06 -20.87 12.21
CA PRO A 211 -24.22 -20.21 11.63
C PRO A 211 -24.00 -19.88 10.14
N ALA A 212 -25.02 -20.07 9.30
CA ALA A 212 -24.94 -19.84 7.86
C ALA A 212 -24.43 -18.43 7.51
N VAL A 213 -24.74 -17.44 8.33
CA VAL A 213 -24.27 -16.04 8.18
C VAL A 213 -22.76 -15.93 8.31
N VAL A 214 -22.17 -16.66 9.27
CA VAL A 214 -20.72 -16.69 9.51
C VAL A 214 -20.01 -17.34 8.33
N ALA A 215 -20.55 -18.46 7.85
CA ALA A 215 -20.04 -19.13 6.65
C ALA A 215 -20.13 -18.23 5.40
N GLN A 216 -21.28 -17.59 5.18
CA GLN A 216 -21.51 -16.72 4.02
C GLN A 216 -20.53 -15.54 3.99
N PHE A 217 -20.31 -14.90 5.13
CA PHE A 217 -19.34 -13.81 5.25
C PHE A 217 -17.92 -14.31 4.94
N ALA A 218 -17.54 -15.47 5.47
CA ALA A 218 -16.21 -16.05 5.24
C ALA A 218 -15.95 -16.32 3.74
N PHE A 219 -16.90 -16.95 3.03
CA PHE A 219 -16.80 -17.18 1.58
C PHE A 219 -16.66 -15.87 0.80
N GLY A 220 -17.49 -14.88 1.13
CA GLY A 220 -17.45 -13.57 0.51
C GLY A 220 -16.13 -12.84 0.75
N PHE A 221 -15.65 -12.82 1.99
CA PHE A 221 -14.43 -12.12 2.36
C PHE A 221 -13.20 -12.79 1.75
N TYR A 222 -13.13 -14.13 1.80
CA TYR A 222 -12.07 -14.88 1.14
C TYR A 222 -12.06 -14.64 -0.37
N SER A 223 -13.22 -14.55 -1.02
CA SER A 223 -13.32 -14.21 -2.45
C SER A 223 -12.67 -12.88 -2.79
N VAL A 224 -12.89 -11.86 -1.98
CA VAL A 224 -12.29 -10.53 -2.12
C VAL A 224 -10.76 -10.57 -1.91
N MET A 225 -10.32 -11.33 -0.90
CA MET A 225 -8.89 -11.51 -0.61
C MET A 225 -8.16 -12.30 -1.71
N LEU A 226 -8.78 -13.36 -2.23
CA LEU A 226 -8.27 -14.18 -3.31
C LEU A 226 -8.21 -13.39 -4.61
N THR A 227 -9.29 -12.70 -4.98
CA THR A 227 -9.36 -11.82 -6.16
C THR A 227 -8.23 -10.79 -6.17
N SER A 228 -8.05 -10.08 -5.07
CA SER A 228 -6.98 -9.09 -4.95
C SER A 228 -5.57 -9.71 -4.96
N THR A 229 -5.43 -10.98 -4.55
CA THR A 229 -4.14 -11.70 -4.59
C THR A 229 -3.83 -12.16 -6.01
N VAL A 230 -4.81 -12.74 -6.71
CA VAL A 230 -4.67 -13.16 -8.11
C VAL A 230 -4.32 -11.96 -8.99
N LEU A 231 -5.08 -10.87 -8.91
CA LEU A 231 -4.75 -9.64 -9.65
C LEU A 231 -3.35 -9.11 -9.32
N GLY A 232 -2.96 -9.19 -8.04
CA GLY A 232 -1.64 -8.77 -7.61
C GLY A 232 -0.51 -9.64 -8.15
N LEU A 233 -0.71 -10.96 -8.25
CA LEU A 233 0.23 -11.90 -8.85
C LEU A 233 0.33 -11.69 -10.37
N VAL A 234 -0.80 -11.58 -11.07
CA VAL A 234 -0.83 -11.33 -12.52
C VAL A 234 -0.08 -10.04 -12.86
N THR A 235 -0.35 -8.95 -12.13
CA THR A 235 0.36 -7.69 -12.39
C THR A 235 1.82 -7.70 -11.96
N MET A 236 2.19 -8.50 -10.97
CA MET A 236 3.59 -8.71 -10.57
C MET A 236 4.38 -9.50 -11.63
N ILE A 237 3.75 -10.48 -12.29
CA ILE A 237 4.37 -11.23 -13.38
C ILE A 237 4.63 -10.29 -14.58
N ILE A 238 3.64 -9.47 -14.95
CA ILE A 238 3.69 -8.62 -16.14
C ILE A 238 4.57 -7.38 -15.97
N PHE A 239 4.49 -6.73 -14.80
CA PHE A 239 5.16 -5.45 -14.51
C PHE A 239 6.14 -5.57 -13.35
N LYS A 240 6.72 -4.46 -12.90
CA LYS A 240 7.62 -4.42 -11.75
C LYS A 240 7.02 -5.07 -10.49
N PRO A 241 7.87 -5.69 -9.65
CA PRO A 241 7.44 -6.19 -8.35
C PRO A 241 6.76 -5.09 -7.54
N ARG A 242 5.61 -5.40 -6.93
CA ARG A 242 4.73 -4.46 -6.22
C ARG A 242 3.98 -3.45 -7.10
N THR A 243 3.84 -3.63 -8.41
CA THR A 243 2.92 -2.80 -9.23
C THR A 243 1.49 -2.80 -8.68
N TRP A 244 1.02 -3.90 -8.06
CA TRP A 244 -0.24 -3.93 -7.31
C TRP A 244 -0.38 -2.79 -6.29
N CYS A 245 0.71 -2.41 -5.60
CA CYS A 245 0.68 -1.34 -4.60
C CYS A 245 0.36 0.04 -5.19
N VAL A 246 0.43 0.22 -6.52
CA VAL A 246 0.15 1.49 -7.21
C VAL A 246 -1.34 1.80 -7.24
N TYR A 247 -2.19 0.78 -7.38
CA TYR A 247 -3.64 0.94 -7.47
C TYR A 247 -4.40 0.08 -6.44
N CYS A 248 -3.69 -0.51 -5.48
CA CYS A 248 -4.28 -1.26 -4.38
C CYS A 248 -5.33 -0.41 -3.64
N PRO A 249 -6.57 -0.92 -3.45
CA PRO A 249 -7.68 -0.15 -2.89
C PRO A 249 -7.37 0.31 -1.46
N MET A 250 -6.76 -0.55 -0.64
CA MET A 250 -6.30 -0.19 0.71
C MET A 250 -5.24 0.91 0.68
N GLY A 251 -4.35 0.89 -0.31
CA GLY A 251 -3.35 1.94 -0.51
C GLY A 251 -4.01 3.27 -0.90
N THR A 252 -4.96 3.26 -1.83
CA THR A 252 -5.69 4.46 -2.27
C THR A 252 -6.53 5.04 -1.14
N MET A 253 -7.26 4.19 -0.42
CA MET A 253 -8.13 4.59 0.71
C MET A 253 -7.32 5.22 1.85
N THR A 254 -6.25 4.57 2.31
CA THR A 254 -5.37 5.12 3.36
C THR A 254 -4.69 6.42 2.91
N GLN A 255 -4.33 6.57 1.63
CA GLN A 255 -3.82 7.84 1.10
C GLN A 255 -4.88 8.94 1.15
N GLY A 256 -6.14 8.61 0.85
CA GLY A 256 -7.28 9.52 0.96
C GLY A 256 -7.48 10.02 2.38
N ILE A 257 -7.49 9.10 3.36
CA ILE A 257 -7.58 9.44 4.79
C ILE A 257 -6.44 10.37 5.21
N CYS A 258 -5.20 10.04 4.83
CA CYS A 258 -4.04 10.88 5.07
C CYS A 258 -4.19 12.29 4.47
N LYS A 259 -4.65 12.40 3.21
CA LYS A 259 -4.87 13.71 2.56
C LYS A 259 -5.93 14.54 3.29
N ILE A 260 -7.04 13.93 3.70
CA ILE A 260 -8.12 14.63 4.40
C ILE A 260 -7.63 15.15 5.75
N LYS A 261 -6.97 14.30 6.54
CA LYS A 261 -6.46 14.68 7.86
C LYS A 261 -5.43 15.81 7.79
N ASN A 262 -4.52 15.73 6.82
CA ASN A 262 -3.46 16.73 6.67
C ASN A 262 -3.90 18.01 5.96
N LYS A 263 -4.99 17.99 5.18
CA LYS A 263 -5.66 19.22 4.71
C LYS A 263 -6.25 20.02 5.86
N GLY A 264 -6.80 19.32 6.87
CA GLY A 264 -7.25 19.95 8.12
C GLY A 264 -6.10 20.66 8.86
N GLU A 265 -4.91 20.05 8.88
CA GLU A 265 -3.72 20.65 9.49
C GLU A 265 -3.20 21.90 8.77
N SER A 266 -3.37 22.01 7.44
CA SER A 266 -3.04 23.25 6.72
C SER A 266 -4.01 24.39 7.01
N VAL A 267 -5.27 24.10 7.35
CA VAL A 267 -6.28 25.10 7.76
C VAL A 267 -6.13 25.48 9.24
N SER A 268 -5.70 24.55 10.11
CA SER A 268 -5.40 24.86 11.52
C SER A 268 -4.00 25.44 11.74
N GLY A 269 -3.05 25.20 10.83
CA GLY A 269 -1.69 25.73 10.86
C GLY A 269 -1.59 27.21 10.50
N GLU A 270 -2.62 27.80 9.92
CA GLU A 270 -2.72 29.24 9.71
C GLU A 270 -2.98 29.98 11.03
N LYS A 271 -3.63 29.34 12.02
CA LYS A 271 -3.73 29.88 13.40
C LYS A 271 -2.41 29.82 14.18
N SER A 272 -1.46 28.95 13.80
CA SER A 272 -0.16 28.87 14.48
C SER A 272 0.86 29.88 13.93
N LYS A 273 0.73 30.32 12.67
CA LYS A 273 1.60 31.37 12.11
C LYS A 273 1.26 32.77 12.63
N THR A 274 0.02 33.00 13.06
CA THR A 274 -0.36 34.26 13.74
C THR A 274 0.32 34.39 15.11
N ASN A 275 0.52 33.27 15.82
CA ASN A 275 1.20 33.29 17.13
C ASN A 275 2.74 33.38 17.07
N CYS A 276 3.39 33.02 15.96
CA CYS A 276 4.83 33.31 15.80
C CYS A 276 5.08 34.77 15.43
N ARG A 277 4.22 35.41 14.63
CA ARG A 277 4.36 36.85 14.34
C ARG A 277 4.11 37.72 15.56
N ALA A 278 3.17 37.33 16.42
CA ALA A 278 2.92 38.03 17.70
C ALA A 278 4.08 37.91 18.71
N PHE A 279 4.96 36.92 18.55
CA PHE A 279 6.14 36.74 19.42
C PHE A 279 7.38 37.50 18.91
N GLU A 280 7.48 37.76 17.59
CA GLU A 280 8.56 38.59 17.03
C GLU A 280 8.34 40.10 17.33
N ASP A 281 7.09 40.58 17.36
CA ASP A 281 6.79 41.99 17.68
C ASP A 281 6.94 42.34 19.18
N ALA A 282 6.97 41.33 20.06
CA ALA A 282 7.13 41.52 21.51
C ALA A 282 8.61 41.52 21.97
N CYS A 283 9.55 41.21 21.07
CA CYS A 283 10.99 41.18 21.39
C CYS A 283 11.75 42.42 20.87
N GLN A 284 11.03 43.40 20.29
CA GLN A 284 11.57 44.67 19.79
C GLN A 284 11.01 45.92 20.50
N ARG A 285 10.46 45.78 21.72
CA ARG A 285 10.20 46.91 22.63
C ARG A 285 10.83 46.67 23.98
#